data_AF-A0A7C3GYJ3-F1
#
_entry.id   AF-A0A7C3GYJ3-F1
#
_cell.length_a   1.000
_cell.length_b   1.000
_cell.length_c   1.000
_cell.angle_alpha   90.00
_cell.angle_beta   90.00
_cell.angle_gamma   90.00
#
_symmetry.space_group_name_H-M   'P 1'
#
loop_
_entity.id
_entity.type
_entity.pdbx_description
1 polymer ?
#
loop_
_entity_poly.entity_id
_entity_poly.type
_entity_poly.pdbx_seq_one_letter_code
_entity_poly.pdbx_strand_id
1 'polypeptide(L)'
;MEFFNNCLYRAGILILSVMLFSGCSSMQTMSSYARTGDTVTIALGGSEESNALVDILKKEDISITITDSTSNTYPIKIRHLFRVYPDNSSSYIFNTNMAASGNSYDSYVPPLLGQWMATVDLVDPVTSLLPPLAEGAATISVSSPAQINPSFLYTTLGAQWPWTNGNLASVAIEILPGVGASNTLNRLNPVSYDPVVDLEPLPQIIVSPSAAPVASIAGGSFKFVYNPADFSGGLIAVPANHDPNVQLTSNVTDLGDGTKQLEVILLNPKGFLNHNNRTFPSATEKMAIGKMSPLRSVRFNLVFKKSAIANNEITWQDSIQMVDGNYIDLQGFAVVDITPVMKKVR
;
A
#
# COMPACT_ATOMS: atom_id res chain seq x y z
N MET A 1 32.20 7.12 48.90
CA MET A 1 30.76 6.88 48.66
C MET A 1 30.10 8.07 47.94
N GLU A 2 30.41 9.32 48.30
CA GLU A 2 29.86 10.52 47.63
C GLU A 2 30.22 10.67 46.15
N PHE A 3 31.41 10.21 45.73
CA PHE A 3 31.83 10.28 44.33
C PHE A 3 30.96 9.42 43.39
N PHE A 4 30.48 8.26 43.88
CA PHE A 4 29.61 7.37 43.11
C PHE A 4 28.20 7.92 42.95
N ASN A 5 27.65 8.55 44.01
CA ASN A 5 26.32 9.16 43.95
C ASN A 5 26.27 10.35 42.98
N ASN A 6 27.32 11.17 42.94
CA ASN A 6 27.40 12.29 42.00
C ASN A 6 27.52 11.84 40.54
N CYS A 7 28.16 10.69 40.28
CA CYS A 7 28.30 10.16 38.93
C CYS A 7 26.98 9.57 38.42
N LEU A 8 26.25 8.84 39.26
CA LEU A 8 24.92 8.30 38.94
C LEU A 8 23.89 9.41 38.67
N TYR A 9 23.91 10.49 39.46
CA TYR A 9 22.98 11.60 39.30
C TYR A 9 23.23 12.36 37.98
N ARG A 10 24.50 12.59 37.61
CA ARG A 10 24.86 13.24 36.34
C ARG A 10 24.52 12.37 35.13
N ALA A 11 24.76 11.06 35.21
CA ALA A 11 24.37 10.12 34.15
C ALA A 11 22.84 10.07 34.00
N GLY A 12 22.08 10.06 35.11
CA GLY A 12 20.62 10.09 35.10
C GLY A 12 20.05 11.35 34.43
N ILE A 13 20.60 12.53 34.76
CA ILE A 13 20.18 13.80 34.12
C ILE A 13 20.50 13.80 32.63
N LEU A 14 21.66 13.28 32.23
CA LEU A 14 22.05 13.22 30.81
C LEU A 14 21.11 12.29 30.02
N ILE A 15 20.79 11.10 30.55
CA ILE A 15 19.86 10.15 29.92
C ILE A 15 18.46 10.76 29.82
N LEU A 16 17.98 11.39 30.89
CA LEU A 16 16.69 12.07 30.88
C LEU A 16 16.65 13.21 29.85
N SER A 17 17.75 13.97 29.73
CA SER A 17 17.86 15.04 28.74
C SER A 17 17.86 14.48 27.31
N VAL A 18 18.59 13.40 27.04
CA VAL A 18 18.60 12.75 25.73
C VAL A 18 17.22 12.19 25.37
N MET A 19 16.47 11.65 26.34
CA MET A 19 15.08 11.20 26.13
C MET A 19 14.09 12.35 25.92
N LEU A 20 14.33 13.52 26.52
CA LEU A 20 13.48 14.71 26.35
C LEU A 20 13.80 15.49 25.06
N PHE A 21 15.04 15.41 24.57
CA PHE A 21 15.50 16.07 23.35
C PHE A 21 15.57 15.14 22.13
N SER A 22 15.26 13.85 22.27
CA SER A 22 14.94 13.00 21.13
C SER A 22 13.58 13.43 20.57
N GLY A 23 13.61 14.47 19.72
CA GLY A 23 12.45 14.91 18.97
C GLY A 23 11.94 13.76 18.11
N CYS A 24 10.66 13.42 18.27
CA CYS A 24 9.96 12.57 17.32
C CYS A 24 9.86 13.34 15.99
N SER A 25 10.65 12.96 14.99
CA SER A 25 10.49 13.48 13.64
C SER A 25 9.24 12.86 13.02
N SER A 26 8.16 13.63 12.87
CA SER A 26 7.09 13.26 11.95
C SER A 26 7.45 13.79 10.56
N MET A 27 7.50 12.90 9.57
CA MET A 27 7.74 13.31 8.18
C MET A 27 6.43 13.87 7.62
N GLN A 28 6.35 15.19 7.47
CA GLN A 28 5.28 15.82 6.69
C GLN A 28 5.63 15.70 5.21
N THR A 29 5.17 14.64 4.57
CA THR A 29 5.53 14.28 3.18
C THR A 29 4.75 15.04 2.11
N MET A 30 3.86 15.96 2.49
CA MET A 30 2.99 16.71 1.57
C MET A 30 3.22 18.22 1.71
N SER A 31 3.07 18.96 0.60
CA SER A 31 3.16 20.42 0.60
C SER A 31 2.20 21.01 1.64
N SER A 32 2.74 21.74 2.62
CA SER A 32 1.98 22.46 3.65
C SER A 32 1.50 23.84 3.18
N TYR A 33 1.66 24.14 1.90
CA TYR A 33 1.35 25.45 1.30
C TYR A 33 0.46 25.27 0.08
N ALA A 34 -0.50 26.18 -0.08
CA ALA A 34 -1.36 26.27 -1.26
C ALA A 34 -1.84 27.71 -1.48
N ARG A 35 -2.27 28.04 -2.70
CA ARG A 35 -3.04 29.26 -3.00
C ARG A 35 -4.50 28.90 -3.21
N THR A 36 -5.40 29.88 -3.10
CA THR A 36 -6.82 29.70 -3.47
C THR A 36 -6.95 29.16 -4.90
N GLY A 37 -7.67 28.06 -5.10
CA GLY A 37 -7.82 27.38 -6.39
C GLY A 37 -6.80 26.28 -6.69
N ASP A 38 -5.75 26.13 -5.88
CA ASP A 38 -4.81 25.01 -6.01
C ASP A 38 -5.45 23.66 -5.67
N THR A 39 -4.74 22.60 -6.08
CA THR A 39 -5.08 21.22 -5.73
C THR A 39 -4.16 20.72 -4.62
N VAL A 40 -4.76 20.18 -3.55
CA VAL A 40 -4.09 19.59 -2.39
C VAL A 40 -4.47 18.11 -2.31
N THR A 41 -3.56 17.26 -1.84
CA THR A 41 -3.87 15.85 -1.56
C THR A 41 -3.81 15.61 -0.05
N ILE A 42 -4.82 14.93 0.49
CA ILE A 42 -4.98 14.65 1.92
C ILE A 42 -5.06 13.15 2.11
N ALA A 43 -4.22 12.63 2.99
CA ALA A 43 -4.34 11.26 3.48
C ALA A 43 -5.49 11.17 4.49
N LEU A 44 -6.53 10.39 4.18
CA LEU A 44 -7.70 10.17 5.04
C LEU A 44 -7.49 9.02 6.06
N GLY A 45 -6.27 8.49 6.14
CA GLY A 45 -5.90 7.35 6.99
C GLY A 45 -6.23 5.99 6.35
N GLY A 46 -5.91 4.92 7.08
CA GLY A 46 -6.22 3.54 6.68
C GLY A 46 -5.05 2.55 6.66
N SER A 47 -4.02 2.73 7.50
CA SER A 47 -2.95 1.73 7.56
C SER A 47 -3.44 0.40 8.14
N GLU A 48 -4.19 0.39 9.26
CA GLU A 48 -4.35 -0.87 10.02
C GLU A 48 -5.75 -1.18 10.58
N GLU A 49 -6.59 -0.23 11.05
CA GLU A 49 -7.81 -0.63 11.82
C GLU A 49 -9.07 0.25 11.72
N SER A 50 -8.98 1.56 11.46
CA SER A 50 -10.17 2.44 11.49
C SER A 50 -10.76 2.68 10.10
N ASN A 51 -10.14 3.58 9.32
CA ASN A 51 -10.66 3.99 8.02
C ASN A 51 -10.28 2.99 6.90
N ALA A 52 -9.39 2.04 7.19
CA ALA A 52 -9.00 0.98 6.27
C ALA A 52 -10.10 -0.09 6.10
N LEU A 53 -10.89 -0.32 7.14
CA LEU A 53 -11.92 -1.36 7.14
C LEU A 53 -13.26 -0.88 6.57
N VAL A 54 -13.34 0.38 6.15
CA VAL A 54 -14.49 0.91 5.43
C VAL A 54 -14.51 0.27 4.04
N ASP A 55 -15.52 -0.58 3.79
CA ASP A 55 -15.65 -1.36 2.57
C ASP A 55 -15.57 -0.48 1.31
N ILE A 56 -16.32 0.62 1.28
CA ILE A 56 -16.33 1.59 0.17
C ILE A 56 -16.60 2.98 0.73
N LEU A 57 -15.57 3.84 0.70
CA LEU A 57 -15.70 5.26 0.98
C LEU A 57 -16.08 5.98 -0.32
N LYS A 58 -17.20 6.70 -0.33
CA LYS A 58 -17.64 7.47 -1.51
C LYS A 58 -17.43 8.95 -1.29
N LYS A 59 -17.32 9.71 -2.39
CA LYS A 59 -17.07 11.16 -2.31
C LYS A 59 -18.21 11.89 -1.63
N GLU A 60 -19.44 11.48 -1.90
CA GLU A 60 -20.67 12.03 -1.33
C GLU A 60 -20.79 11.82 0.18
N ASP A 61 -20.06 10.85 0.74
CA ASP A 61 -20.07 10.54 2.17
C ASP A 61 -19.01 11.35 2.95
N ILE A 62 -18.20 12.17 2.25
CA ILE A 62 -17.12 12.97 2.84
C ILE A 62 -17.41 14.44 2.65
N SER A 63 -17.33 15.19 3.74
CA SER A 63 -17.30 16.65 3.73
C SER A 63 -15.90 17.13 4.09
N ILE A 64 -15.35 18.02 3.25
CA ILE A 64 -14.08 18.69 3.51
C ILE A 64 -14.31 20.19 3.53
N THR A 65 -13.82 20.84 4.57
CA THR A 65 -13.87 22.29 4.74
C THR A 65 -12.49 22.84 5.01
N ILE A 66 -12.25 24.08 4.61
CA ILE A 66 -11.07 24.85 5.02
C ILE A 66 -11.50 26.01 5.89
N THR A 67 -10.82 26.21 7.01
CA THR A 67 -10.95 27.38 7.87
C THR A 67 -9.70 28.24 7.71
N ASP A 68 -9.86 29.50 7.31
CA ASP A 68 -8.75 30.40 7.05
C ASP A 68 -8.22 31.13 8.31
N SER A 69 -7.23 31.99 8.12
CA SER A 69 -6.60 32.77 9.19
C SER A 69 -7.54 33.77 9.89
N THR A 70 -8.64 34.11 9.23
CA THR A 70 -9.71 34.97 9.76
C THR A 70 -10.87 34.19 10.39
N SER A 71 -10.70 32.87 10.54
CA SER A 71 -11.71 31.92 11.05
C SER A 71 -12.96 31.77 10.17
N ASN A 72 -12.92 32.20 8.91
CA ASN A 72 -13.99 31.90 7.96
C ASN A 72 -13.85 30.47 7.46
N THR A 73 -14.97 29.75 7.35
CA THR A 73 -14.99 28.34 6.93
C THR A 73 -15.71 28.18 5.60
N TYR A 74 -15.08 27.48 4.67
CA TYR A 74 -15.58 27.26 3.32
C TYR A 74 -15.59 25.77 2.98
N PRO A 75 -16.66 25.25 2.36
CA PRO A 75 -16.64 23.91 1.79
C PRO A 75 -15.70 23.89 0.57
N ILE A 76 -14.95 22.79 0.40
CA ILE A 76 -14.02 22.62 -0.72
C ILE A 76 -14.28 21.32 -1.49
N LYS A 77 -13.94 21.33 -2.78
CA LYS A 77 -14.34 20.29 -3.72
C LYS A 77 -13.42 19.08 -3.70
N ILE A 78 -13.99 17.89 -3.45
CA ILE A 78 -13.28 16.63 -3.64
C ILE A 78 -13.25 16.28 -5.13
N ARG A 79 -12.07 16.35 -5.76
CA ARG A 79 -11.91 15.96 -7.16
C ARG A 79 -11.74 14.46 -7.31
N HIS A 80 -10.88 13.84 -6.52
CA HIS A 80 -10.65 12.39 -6.56
C HIS A 80 -10.63 11.82 -5.16
N LEU A 81 -11.13 10.60 -5.04
CA LEU A 81 -11.06 9.79 -3.84
C LEU A 81 -10.65 8.40 -4.30
N PHE A 82 -9.54 7.91 -3.78
CA PHE A 82 -8.98 6.62 -4.19
C PHE A 82 -8.21 6.01 -3.04
N ARG A 83 -8.02 4.70 -3.10
CA ARG A 83 -7.23 3.96 -2.13
C ARG A 83 -5.87 3.63 -2.73
N VAL A 84 -4.82 3.99 -2.00
CA VAL A 84 -3.44 3.66 -2.34
C VAL A 84 -3.05 2.44 -1.54
N TYR A 85 -2.48 1.46 -2.22
CA TYR A 85 -1.99 0.24 -1.59
C TYR A 85 -0.46 0.22 -1.65
N PRO A 86 0.20 -0.34 -0.62
CA PRO A 86 1.65 -0.53 -0.68
C PRO A 86 1.99 -1.47 -1.85
N ASP A 87 3.11 -1.26 -2.54
CA ASP A 87 3.56 -2.27 -3.50
C ASP A 87 3.91 -3.56 -2.75
N ASN A 88 3.20 -4.65 -3.03
CA ASN A 88 3.44 -5.97 -2.45
C ASN A 88 4.88 -6.48 -2.69
N SER A 89 5.58 -5.94 -3.69
CA SER A 89 6.97 -6.28 -4.01
C SER A 89 8.01 -5.35 -3.38
N SER A 90 7.60 -4.33 -2.63
CA SER A 90 8.53 -3.40 -1.97
C SER A 90 9.39 -4.07 -0.89
N SER A 91 10.60 -3.55 -0.69
CA SER A 91 11.50 -3.99 0.40
C SER A 91 10.83 -3.89 1.77
N TYR A 92 10.02 -2.85 1.98
CA TYR A 92 9.20 -2.65 3.17
C TYR A 92 8.26 -3.84 3.44
N ILE A 93 7.40 -4.21 2.48
CA ILE A 93 6.47 -5.34 2.62
C ILE A 93 7.20 -6.69 2.71
N PHE A 94 8.32 -6.83 2.01
CA PHE A 94 9.14 -8.04 2.11
C PHE A 94 9.67 -8.25 3.54
N ASN A 95 10.20 -7.19 4.16
CA ASN A 95 10.76 -7.24 5.51
C ASN A 95 9.70 -7.52 6.59
N THR A 96 8.52 -6.92 6.48
CA THR A 96 7.43 -7.16 7.46
C THR A 96 7.00 -8.63 7.47
N ASN A 97 6.93 -9.27 6.30
CA ASN A 97 6.60 -10.70 6.18
C ASN A 97 7.70 -11.62 6.75
N MET A 98 8.95 -11.14 6.83
CA MET A 98 10.10 -11.87 7.36
C MET A 98 10.28 -11.73 8.87
N ALA A 99 9.83 -10.63 9.47
CA ALA A 99 10.02 -10.30 10.89
C ALA A 99 9.19 -11.17 11.86
N ALA A 100 8.43 -12.16 11.37
CA ALA A 100 7.77 -13.16 12.21
C ALA A 100 8.75 -13.98 13.09
N SER A 101 10.07 -13.91 12.84
CA SER A 101 11.10 -14.45 13.72
C SER A 101 11.55 -13.46 14.80
N GLY A 102 10.63 -13.09 15.70
CA GLY A 102 10.92 -12.86 17.13
C GLY A 102 11.74 -11.64 17.56
N ASN A 103 12.14 -10.71 16.70
CA ASN A 103 12.74 -9.46 17.12
C ASN A 103 12.35 -8.30 16.19
N SER A 104 12.16 -7.13 16.81
CA SER A 104 12.07 -5.77 16.24
C SER A 104 10.69 -5.27 15.80
N TYR A 105 10.46 -4.00 16.12
CA TYR A 105 9.24 -3.17 16.06
C TYR A 105 8.35 -3.27 14.79
N ASP A 106 8.81 -3.92 13.71
CA ASP A 106 8.10 -4.06 12.43
C ASP A 106 7.07 -5.20 12.41
N SER A 107 7.08 -6.12 13.37
CA SER A 107 6.06 -7.19 13.50
C SER A 107 4.69 -6.68 13.95
N TYR A 108 4.55 -5.39 14.24
CA TYR A 108 3.32 -4.76 14.74
C TYR A 108 2.49 -4.07 13.65
N VAL A 109 2.94 -4.07 12.40
CA VAL A 109 2.21 -3.48 11.26
C VAL A 109 1.50 -4.62 10.53
N PRO A 110 0.22 -4.95 10.85
CA PRO A 110 -0.56 -5.88 10.04
C PRO A 110 -0.55 -5.40 8.58
N PRO A 111 -0.74 -6.31 7.60
CA PRO A 111 -0.59 -5.99 6.17
C PRO A 111 -1.37 -4.72 5.86
N LEU A 112 -0.66 -3.65 5.46
CA LEU A 112 -1.25 -2.33 5.25
C LEU A 112 -2.42 -2.49 4.27
N LEU A 113 -3.63 -2.32 4.80
CA LEU A 113 -4.87 -2.62 4.06
C LEU A 113 -5.12 -1.60 2.94
N GLY A 114 -4.27 -0.58 2.81
CA GLY A 114 -4.33 0.49 1.83
C GLY A 114 -4.94 1.76 2.43
N GLN A 115 -4.33 2.90 2.15
CA GLN A 115 -4.66 4.21 2.68
C GLN A 115 -5.61 4.96 1.74
N TRP A 116 -6.67 5.55 2.27
CA TRP A 116 -7.54 6.42 1.49
C TRP A 116 -6.88 7.78 1.28
N MET A 117 -6.91 8.26 0.04
CA MET A 117 -6.38 9.56 -0.38
C MET A 117 -7.48 10.36 -1.05
N ALA A 118 -7.62 11.62 -0.65
CA ALA A 118 -8.48 12.59 -1.31
C ALA A 118 -7.64 13.65 -2.01
N THR A 119 -7.89 13.87 -3.29
CA THR A 119 -7.41 15.04 -4.02
C THR A 119 -8.51 16.09 -4.01
N VAL A 120 -8.20 17.26 -3.49
CA VAL A 120 -9.12 18.33 -3.18
C VAL A 120 -8.70 19.58 -3.92
N ASP A 121 -9.67 20.25 -4.53
CA ASP A 121 -9.48 21.57 -5.11
C ASP A 121 -10.00 22.62 -4.13
N LEU A 122 -9.21 23.67 -3.92
CA LEU A 122 -9.58 24.81 -3.08
C LEU A 122 -10.57 25.73 -3.82
N VAL A 123 -11.70 25.15 -4.22
CA VAL A 123 -12.85 25.78 -4.89
C VAL A 123 -14.14 25.30 -4.24
N ASP A 124 -15.21 26.10 -4.32
CA ASP A 124 -16.53 25.72 -3.83
C ASP A 124 -17.06 24.48 -4.59
N PRO A 125 -17.57 23.45 -3.88
CA PRO A 125 -17.97 22.20 -4.51
C PRO A 125 -19.19 22.31 -5.44
N VAL A 126 -20.06 23.31 -5.24
CA VAL A 126 -21.32 23.45 -5.99
C VAL A 126 -21.12 24.37 -7.20
N THR A 127 -20.52 25.52 -6.98
CA THR A 127 -20.34 26.58 -7.98
C THR A 127 -19.03 26.49 -8.72
N SER A 128 -18.04 25.76 -8.17
CA SER A 128 -16.65 25.75 -8.65
C SER A 128 -15.99 27.13 -8.68
N LEU A 129 -16.52 28.10 -7.93
CA LEU A 129 -15.92 29.42 -7.75
C LEU A 129 -14.85 29.38 -6.66
N LEU A 130 -13.91 30.32 -6.73
CA LEU A 130 -12.84 30.45 -5.75
C LEU A 130 -13.42 31.01 -4.43
N PRO A 131 -13.26 30.30 -3.28
CA PRO A 131 -13.61 30.86 -1.99
C PRO A 131 -12.65 32.03 -1.66
N PRO A 132 -13.12 33.09 -1.00
CA PRO A 132 -12.28 34.23 -0.64
C PRO A 132 -11.43 33.93 0.60
N LEU A 133 -10.48 33.00 0.47
CA LEU A 133 -9.60 32.59 1.57
C LEU A 133 -8.62 33.72 1.94
N ALA A 134 -8.54 34.05 3.23
CA ALA A 134 -7.52 34.94 3.75
C ALA A 134 -6.12 34.30 3.72
N GLU A 135 -5.10 35.11 3.47
CA GLU A 135 -3.70 34.70 3.49
C GLU A 135 -3.27 34.30 4.92
N GLY A 136 -2.37 33.32 5.02
CA GLY A 136 -1.79 32.86 6.29
C GLY A 136 -2.25 31.48 6.72
N ALA A 137 -2.13 31.19 8.02
CA ALA A 137 -2.42 29.88 8.58
C ALA A 137 -3.89 29.50 8.41
N ALA A 138 -4.12 28.29 7.92
CA ALA A 138 -5.44 27.70 7.70
C ALA A 138 -5.45 26.24 8.16
N THR A 139 -6.65 25.69 8.34
CA THR A 139 -6.85 24.30 8.71
C THR A 139 -7.85 23.64 7.78
N ILE A 140 -7.54 22.44 7.32
CA ILE A 140 -8.48 21.59 6.59
C ILE A 140 -9.08 20.59 7.57
N SER A 141 -10.40 20.51 7.59
CA SER A 141 -11.15 19.54 8.37
C SER A 141 -11.86 18.57 7.42
N VAL A 142 -11.73 17.28 7.71
CA VAL A 142 -12.41 16.19 7.01
C VAL A 142 -13.36 15.51 7.98
N SER A 143 -14.60 15.32 7.54
CA SER A 143 -15.61 14.58 8.29
C SER A 143 -16.36 13.61 7.38
N SER A 144 -16.67 12.43 7.91
CA SER A 144 -17.63 11.51 7.32
C SER A 144 -18.45 10.89 8.45
N PRO A 145 -19.70 11.32 8.66
CA PRO A 145 -20.50 10.98 9.85
C PRO A 145 -20.67 9.48 10.15
N ALA A 146 -20.41 8.59 9.19
CA ALA A 146 -20.56 7.15 9.35
C ALA A 146 -19.33 6.32 8.96
N GLN A 147 -18.29 6.92 8.35
CA GLN A 147 -17.23 6.15 7.70
C GLN A 147 -15.82 6.57 8.10
N ILE A 148 -15.59 7.80 8.55
CA ILE A 148 -14.25 8.26 8.94
C ILE A 148 -14.30 8.65 10.40
N ASN A 149 -13.45 8.05 11.22
CA ASN A 149 -13.18 8.58 12.56
C ASN A 149 -12.11 9.68 12.45
N PRO A 150 -12.44 10.96 12.65
CA PRO A 150 -11.51 12.07 12.45
C PRO A 150 -10.43 12.18 13.53
N SER A 151 -10.61 11.48 14.66
CA SER A 151 -9.77 11.59 15.86
C SER A 151 -9.20 10.24 16.32
N PHE A 152 -9.05 9.27 15.40
CA PHE A 152 -8.61 7.93 15.77
C PHE A 152 -7.12 7.92 16.16
N LEU A 153 -6.86 7.84 17.46
CA LEU A 153 -5.54 7.57 18.03
C LEU A 153 -5.38 6.06 18.19
N TYR A 154 -4.31 5.48 17.64
CA TYR A 154 -4.00 4.07 17.89
C TYR A 154 -3.76 3.85 19.39
N THR A 155 -4.49 2.90 19.97
CA THR A 155 -4.31 2.43 21.35
C THR A 155 -3.94 0.96 21.34
N THR A 156 -2.69 0.64 21.02
CA THR A 156 -2.15 -0.68 21.35
C THR A 156 -1.63 -0.63 22.79
N LEU A 157 -2.30 -1.36 23.70
CA LEU A 157 -1.93 -1.53 25.11
C LEU A 157 -2.05 -0.28 26.02
N GLY A 158 -2.95 0.65 25.70
CA GLY A 158 -3.20 1.83 26.55
C GLY A 158 -2.14 2.93 26.46
N ALA A 159 -1.09 2.75 25.65
CA ALA A 159 -0.19 3.81 25.22
C ALA A 159 -0.76 4.45 23.95
N GLN A 160 -1.18 5.71 24.05
CA GLN A 160 -1.60 6.51 22.90
C GLN A 160 -0.34 6.94 22.15
N TRP A 161 -0.16 6.46 20.91
CA TRP A 161 0.91 6.94 20.03
C TRP A 161 0.33 7.90 18.99
N PRO A 162 0.41 9.22 19.18
CA PRO A 162 -0.27 10.22 18.34
C PRO A 162 0.33 10.41 16.93
N TRP A 163 1.40 9.69 16.58
CA TRP A 163 2.12 9.90 15.32
C TRP A 163 1.70 8.97 14.17
N THR A 164 0.89 7.94 14.42
CA THR A 164 0.50 6.96 13.38
C THR A 164 -0.73 7.37 12.57
N ASN A 165 -1.56 8.29 13.06
CA ASN A 165 -2.65 8.92 12.30
C ASN A 165 -2.75 10.41 12.69
N GLY A 166 -2.66 11.31 11.71
CA GLY A 166 -2.90 12.75 11.95
C GLY A 166 -4.35 13.04 12.35
N ASN A 167 -4.59 14.20 12.97
CA ASN A 167 -5.94 14.68 13.28
C ASN A 167 -6.61 15.24 12.02
N LEU A 168 -7.58 14.49 11.47
CA LEU A 168 -8.30 14.90 10.27
C LEU A 168 -9.25 16.08 10.50
N ALA A 169 -9.56 16.42 11.76
CA ALA A 169 -10.34 17.60 12.08
C ALA A 169 -9.53 18.91 11.97
N SER A 170 -8.20 18.84 11.87
CA SER A 170 -7.33 20.02 11.89
C SER A 170 -6.00 19.78 11.18
N VAL A 171 -6.04 19.49 9.88
CA VAL A 171 -4.85 19.37 9.03
C VAL A 171 -4.33 20.77 8.71
N ALA A 172 -3.16 21.14 9.25
CA ALA A 172 -2.59 22.47 9.04
C ALA A 172 -2.11 22.69 7.60
N ILE A 173 -2.43 23.85 7.04
CA ILE A 173 -1.98 24.33 5.73
C ILE A 173 -1.78 25.85 5.78
N GLU A 174 -0.89 26.39 4.97
CA GLU A 174 -0.71 27.83 4.83
C GLU A 174 -1.21 28.30 3.47
N ILE A 175 -2.10 29.30 3.48
CA ILE A 175 -2.61 29.95 2.27
C ILE A 175 -1.67 31.08 1.87
N LEU A 176 -1.01 30.89 0.74
CA LEU A 176 -0.11 31.86 0.14
C LEU A 176 -0.89 32.93 -0.64
N PRO A 177 -0.30 34.13 -0.82
CA PRO A 177 -0.85 35.16 -1.67
C PRO A 177 -1.08 34.69 -3.12
N GLY A 178 -2.17 35.18 -3.71
CA GLY A 178 -2.53 35.00 -5.11
C GLY A 178 -3.53 33.88 -5.38
N VAL A 179 -3.81 33.67 -6.66
CA VAL A 179 -4.74 32.65 -7.15
C VAL A 179 -3.93 31.53 -7.80
N GLY A 180 -4.14 30.34 -7.27
CA GLY A 180 -3.63 29.09 -7.80
C GLY A 180 -4.45 28.56 -8.97
N ALA A 181 -4.07 27.40 -9.45
CA ALA A 181 -4.86 26.69 -10.44
C ALA A 181 -4.89 25.21 -10.12
N SER A 182 -6.04 24.63 -10.38
CA SER A 182 -6.25 23.19 -10.35
C SER A 182 -5.13 22.47 -11.09
N ASN A 183 -4.37 21.65 -10.36
CA ASN A 183 -3.25 20.89 -10.92
C ASN A 183 -3.81 19.91 -11.95
N THR A 184 -3.24 19.83 -13.14
CA THR A 184 -3.68 18.91 -14.20
C THR A 184 -3.37 17.45 -13.90
N LEU A 185 -2.64 17.17 -12.80
CA LEU A 185 -2.06 15.89 -12.44
C LEU A 185 -1.24 15.30 -13.60
N ASN A 186 -0.61 16.18 -14.37
CA ASN A 186 0.29 15.78 -15.44
C ASN A 186 1.38 14.88 -14.87
N ARG A 187 1.64 13.76 -15.55
CA ARG A 187 2.66 12.80 -15.16
C ARG A 187 4.03 13.48 -15.11
N LEU A 188 4.47 13.83 -13.91
CA LEU A 188 5.86 14.16 -13.64
C LEU A 188 6.58 12.83 -13.41
N ASN A 189 7.70 12.62 -14.11
CA ASN A 189 8.58 11.52 -13.75
C ASN A 189 9.10 11.80 -12.33
N PRO A 190 9.16 10.79 -11.44
CA PRO A 190 9.58 11.02 -10.07
C PRO A 190 11.01 11.58 -10.07
N VAL A 191 11.17 12.76 -9.45
CA VAL A 191 12.46 13.33 -9.08
C VAL A 191 12.46 13.35 -7.55
N SER A 192 12.87 12.24 -6.95
CA SER A 192 13.10 12.18 -5.50
C SER A 192 14.59 12.01 -5.24
N TYR A 193 15.14 12.86 -4.37
CA TYR A 193 16.50 12.78 -3.84
C TYR A 193 16.58 12.05 -2.49
N ASP A 194 15.44 11.81 -1.83
CA ASP A 194 15.40 11.08 -0.55
C ASP A 194 15.42 9.56 -0.77
N PRO A 195 15.97 8.78 0.18
CA PRO A 195 16.06 7.33 0.08
C PRO A 195 14.68 6.69 0.25
N VAL A 196 13.90 6.72 -0.83
CA VAL A 196 12.65 5.96 -1.01
C VAL A 196 12.96 4.48 -1.29
N VAL A 197 14.20 4.04 -1.06
CA VAL A 197 14.75 2.72 -1.41
C VAL A 197 13.91 1.58 -0.83
N ASP A 198 13.31 1.77 0.36
CA ASP A 198 12.46 0.75 0.97
C ASP A 198 11.05 0.66 0.36
N LEU A 199 10.58 1.70 -0.33
CA LEU A 199 9.36 1.64 -1.15
C LEU A 199 9.64 1.18 -2.58
N GLU A 200 10.91 1.05 -2.97
CA GLU A 200 11.24 0.51 -4.28
C GLU A 200 10.91 -1.00 -4.35
N PRO A 201 10.30 -1.46 -5.44
CA PRO A 201 10.12 -2.87 -5.71
C PRO A 201 11.45 -3.61 -5.72
N LEU A 202 11.52 -4.69 -4.94
CA LEU A 202 12.62 -5.64 -4.99
C LEU A 202 12.66 -6.38 -6.34
N PRO A 203 13.80 -7.03 -6.66
CA PRO A 203 13.88 -7.96 -7.78
C PRO A 203 12.72 -8.95 -7.76
N GLN A 204 12.10 -9.14 -8.93
CA GLN A 204 10.89 -9.96 -9.02
C GLN A 204 10.77 -10.73 -10.33
N ILE A 205 10.28 -11.96 -10.19
CA ILE A 205 9.89 -12.84 -11.29
C ILE A 205 8.37 -12.89 -11.30
N ILE A 206 7.77 -12.49 -12.41
CA ILE A 206 6.32 -12.60 -12.61
C ILE A 206 6.02 -14.00 -13.12
N VAL A 207 5.05 -14.65 -12.47
CA VAL A 207 4.44 -15.89 -12.94
C VAL A 207 3.06 -15.55 -13.50
N SER A 208 2.86 -15.83 -14.79
CA SER A 208 1.63 -15.46 -15.50
C SER A 208 1.25 -16.47 -16.59
N PRO A 209 -0.01 -16.51 -17.04
CA PRO A 209 -0.43 -17.36 -18.15
C PRO A 209 0.33 -17.00 -19.43
N SER A 210 0.68 -18.01 -20.22
CA SER A 210 1.32 -17.86 -21.53
C SER A 210 0.46 -17.07 -22.52
N ALA A 211 -0.86 -17.14 -22.38
CA ALA A 211 -1.83 -16.51 -23.26
C ALA A 211 -3.13 -16.22 -22.51
N ALA A 212 -4.07 -15.52 -23.17
CA ALA A 212 -5.42 -15.40 -22.65
C ALA A 212 -6.15 -16.73 -22.80
N PRO A 213 -6.76 -17.27 -21.73
CA PRO A 213 -7.47 -18.54 -21.79
C PRO A 213 -8.75 -18.42 -22.61
N VAL A 214 -9.12 -19.51 -23.27
CA VAL A 214 -10.45 -19.62 -23.90
C VAL A 214 -11.51 -19.90 -22.83
N ALA A 215 -11.17 -20.70 -21.82
CA ALA A 215 -12.03 -21.03 -20.69
C ALA A 215 -11.95 -19.99 -19.55
N SER A 216 -12.93 -20.03 -18.64
CA SER A 216 -12.87 -19.26 -17.39
C SER A 216 -11.91 -19.94 -16.42
N ILE A 217 -10.93 -19.20 -15.92
CA ILE A 217 -9.97 -19.68 -14.90
C ILE A 217 -10.54 -19.38 -13.50
N ALA A 218 -10.37 -20.31 -12.56
CA ALA A 218 -10.56 -20.08 -11.13
C ALA A 218 -9.26 -19.79 -10.41
N GLY A 219 -8.13 -20.26 -10.92
CA GLY A 219 -6.85 -20.10 -10.26
C GLY A 219 -5.75 -20.98 -10.83
N GLY A 220 -4.76 -21.32 -10.01
CA GLY A 220 -3.71 -22.27 -10.34
C GLY A 220 -2.89 -22.70 -9.12
N SER A 221 -2.16 -23.80 -9.29
CA SER A 221 -1.19 -24.31 -8.32
C SER A 221 0.18 -24.38 -8.98
N PHE A 222 1.22 -23.99 -8.26
CA PHE A 222 2.58 -23.89 -8.76
C PHE A 222 3.56 -24.38 -7.71
N LYS A 223 4.59 -25.13 -8.14
CA LYS A 223 5.67 -25.60 -7.28
C LYS A 223 6.99 -25.16 -7.87
N PHE A 224 7.80 -24.53 -7.02
CA PHE A 224 9.13 -24.06 -7.36
C PHE A 224 10.15 -24.75 -6.47
N VAL A 225 11.24 -25.24 -7.05
CA VAL A 225 12.42 -25.68 -6.30
C VAL A 225 13.48 -24.60 -6.45
N TYR A 226 14.09 -24.19 -5.35
CA TYR A 226 15.08 -23.12 -5.34
C TYR A 226 16.19 -23.36 -4.32
N ASN A 227 17.36 -22.79 -4.59
CA ASN A 227 18.49 -22.81 -3.65
C ASN A 227 18.37 -21.63 -2.67
N PRO A 228 18.12 -21.85 -1.37
CA PRO A 228 17.95 -20.77 -0.40
C PRO A 228 19.22 -19.91 -0.21
N ALA A 229 20.42 -20.38 -0.54
CA ALA A 229 21.66 -19.60 -0.43
C ALA A 229 21.70 -18.40 -1.39
N ASP A 230 20.94 -18.48 -2.49
CA ASP A 230 20.89 -17.48 -3.55
C ASP A 230 19.92 -16.32 -3.25
N PHE A 231 19.06 -16.50 -2.24
CA PHE A 231 18.00 -15.55 -1.88
C PHE A 231 18.11 -15.17 -0.40
N SER A 232 18.60 -13.97 -0.11
CA SER A 232 18.69 -13.47 1.27
C SER A 232 17.29 -13.30 1.85
N GLY A 233 17.00 -13.98 2.96
CA GLY A 233 15.63 -14.03 3.51
C GLY A 233 14.69 -14.97 2.76
N GLY A 234 15.15 -15.67 1.73
CA GLY A 234 14.35 -16.61 0.97
C GLY A 234 13.48 -15.94 -0.10
N LEU A 235 12.54 -16.73 -0.61
CA LEU A 235 11.70 -16.41 -1.75
C LEU A 235 10.24 -16.33 -1.29
N ILE A 236 9.56 -15.23 -1.60
CA ILE A 236 8.18 -14.99 -1.17
C ILE A 236 7.28 -14.81 -2.39
N ALA A 237 6.12 -15.46 -2.40
CA ALA A 237 5.09 -15.23 -3.40
C ALA A 237 4.12 -14.14 -2.91
N VAL A 238 3.90 -13.12 -3.74
CA VAL A 238 2.96 -12.02 -3.44
C VAL A 238 2.01 -11.76 -4.60
N PRO A 239 0.76 -11.32 -4.34
CA PRO A 239 -0.16 -10.98 -5.42
C PRO A 239 0.39 -9.83 -6.27
N ALA A 240 0.26 -9.90 -7.59
CA ALA A 240 0.77 -8.86 -8.48
C ALA A 240 -0.10 -7.59 -8.54
N ASN A 241 -1.24 -7.59 -7.84
CA ASN A 241 -2.12 -6.44 -7.66
C ASN A 241 -2.95 -6.61 -6.36
N HIS A 242 -3.61 -5.54 -5.94
CA HIS A 242 -4.48 -5.52 -4.76
C HIS A 242 -5.92 -5.88 -5.10
N ASP A 243 -6.12 -6.91 -5.91
CA ASP A 243 -7.46 -7.39 -6.22
C ASP A 243 -8.04 -8.13 -5.00
N PRO A 244 -9.10 -7.60 -4.36
CA PRO A 244 -9.61 -8.15 -3.11
C PRO A 244 -10.27 -9.54 -3.29
N ASN A 245 -10.56 -9.95 -4.53
CA ASN A 245 -11.16 -11.25 -4.81
C ASN A 245 -10.11 -12.34 -5.04
N VAL A 246 -8.83 -11.97 -5.08
CA VAL A 246 -7.72 -12.90 -5.29
C VAL A 246 -7.15 -13.34 -3.95
N GLN A 247 -7.06 -14.65 -3.79
CA GLN A 247 -6.43 -15.31 -2.66
C GLN A 247 -5.11 -15.92 -3.15
N LEU A 248 -4.02 -15.59 -2.46
CA LEU A 248 -2.73 -16.20 -2.69
C LEU A 248 -2.26 -16.85 -1.39
N THR A 249 -2.02 -18.14 -1.45
CA THR A 249 -1.43 -18.92 -0.34
C THR A 249 -0.10 -19.45 -0.81
N SER A 250 0.90 -19.43 0.07
CA SER A 250 2.17 -20.09 -0.23
C SER A 250 2.70 -20.85 0.98
N ASN A 251 3.42 -21.93 0.71
CA ASN A 251 4.04 -22.77 1.72
C ASN A 251 5.45 -23.15 1.28
N VAL A 252 6.40 -23.14 2.22
CA VAL A 252 7.79 -23.51 1.95
C VAL A 252 8.13 -24.79 2.70
N THR A 253 8.66 -25.78 1.99
CA THR A 253 9.10 -27.06 2.55
C THR A 253 10.59 -27.27 2.26
N ASP A 254 11.34 -27.76 3.23
CA ASP A 254 12.74 -28.16 3.05
C ASP A 254 12.80 -29.57 2.44
N LEU A 255 13.60 -29.75 1.39
CA LEU A 255 13.75 -31.04 0.70
C LEU A 255 14.90 -31.90 1.27
N GLY A 256 15.73 -31.34 2.16
CA GLY A 256 16.82 -32.06 2.83
C GLY A 256 18.10 -32.22 2.00
N ASP A 257 18.12 -31.78 0.75
CA ASP A 257 19.28 -31.78 -0.16
C ASP A 257 19.97 -30.41 -0.26
N GLY A 258 19.56 -29.47 0.60
CA GLY A 258 19.99 -28.07 0.57
C GLY A 258 19.11 -27.17 -0.29
N THR A 259 18.11 -27.71 -0.98
CA THR A 259 17.09 -26.93 -1.71
C THR A 259 15.78 -26.83 -0.93
N LYS A 260 14.95 -25.86 -1.31
CA LYS A 260 13.59 -25.67 -0.76
C LYS A 260 12.56 -25.72 -1.86
N GLN A 261 11.37 -26.22 -1.53
CA GLN A 261 10.20 -26.17 -2.39
C GLN A 261 9.23 -25.10 -1.91
N LEU A 262 8.88 -24.14 -2.78
CA LEU A 262 7.80 -23.19 -2.58
C LEU A 262 6.57 -23.66 -3.36
N GLU A 263 5.49 -23.97 -2.66
CA GLU A 263 4.18 -24.23 -3.26
C GLU A 263 3.34 -22.95 -3.19
N VAL A 264 2.70 -22.57 -4.29
CA VAL A 264 1.89 -21.36 -4.42
C VAL A 264 0.54 -21.73 -5.00
N ILE A 265 -0.52 -21.32 -4.31
CA ILE A 265 -1.91 -21.51 -4.75
C ILE A 265 -2.52 -20.13 -4.94
N LEU A 266 -2.98 -19.83 -6.16
CA LEU A 266 -3.67 -18.60 -6.53
C LEU A 266 -5.13 -18.95 -6.84
N LEU A 267 -6.09 -18.31 -6.19
CA LEU A 267 -7.51 -18.58 -6.38
C LEU A 267 -8.34 -17.31 -6.45
N ASN A 268 -9.36 -17.30 -7.29
CA ASN A 268 -10.55 -16.48 -7.16
C ASN A 268 -11.77 -17.40 -7.29
N PRO A 269 -12.58 -17.60 -6.23
CA PRO A 269 -13.76 -18.47 -6.25
C PRO A 269 -14.82 -18.08 -7.28
N LYS A 270 -14.81 -16.84 -7.76
CA LYS A 270 -15.71 -16.32 -8.80
C LYS A 270 -15.06 -16.29 -10.18
N GLY A 271 -13.76 -16.59 -10.24
CA GLY A 271 -12.98 -16.71 -11.46
C GLY A 271 -12.50 -15.40 -12.03
N PHE A 272 -11.79 -15.52 -13.13
CA PHE A 272 -11.14 -14.43 -13.83
C PHE A 272 -11.79 -14.16 -15.19
N LEU A 273 -11.88 -12.88 -15.55
CA LEU A 273 -12.47 -12.43 -16.82
C LEU A 273 -11.61 -12.89 -18.00
N ASN A 274 -12.18 -13.68 -18.90
CA ASN A 274 -11.53 -14.08 -20.15
C ASN A 274 -11.82 -13.08 -21.30
N HIS A 275 -11.31 -13.37 -22.50
CA HIS A 275 -11.49 -12.50 -23.67
C HIS A 275 -12.95 -12.40 -24.13
N ASN A 276 -13.75 -13.46 -23.93
CA ASN A 276 -15.13 -13.57 -24.38
C ASN A 276 -16.12 -12.83 -23.46
N ASN A 277 -15.73 -12.57 -22.21
CA ASN A 277 -16.55 -11.88 -21.21
C ASN A 277 -16.45 -10.35 -21.30
N ARG A 278 -16.21 -9.75 -22.48
CA ARG A 278 -16.09 -8.29 -22.64
C ARG A 278 -17.38 -7.58 -23.07
N THR A 279 -18.37 -8.31 -23.57
CA THR A 279 -19.67 -7.78 -24.00
C THR A 279 -20.74 -8.08 -22.96
N PHE A 280 -21.40 -7.03 -22.44
CA PHE A 280 -22.33 -7.14 -21.29
C PHE A 280 -23.74 -6.65 -21.65
N PRO A 281 -24.76 -7.53 -21.64
CA PRO A 281 -26.13 -7.14 -21.94
C PRO A 281 -26.96 -6.61 -20.75
N SER A 282 -26.63 -6.89 -19.47
CA SER A 282 -27.49 -6.48 -18.33
C SER A 282 -26.78 -6.01 -17.04
N ALA A 283 -27.51 -5.34 -16.14
CA ALA A 283 -27.00 -4.84 -14.85
C ALA A 283 -26.72 -5.94 -13.81
N THR A 284 -27.48 -7.04 -13.84
CA THR A 284 -27.27 -8.20 -12.95
C THR A 284 -25.98 -8.94 -13.29
N GLU A 285 -25.64 -9.04 -14.57
CA GLU A 285 -24.35 -9.59 -15.03
C GLU A 285 -23.18 -8.71 -14.58
N LYS A 286 -23.34 -7.38 -14.56
CA LYS A 286 -22.33 -6.45 -14.00
C LYS A 286 -22.06 -6.71 -12.51
N MET A 287 -23.07 -7.06 -11.72
CA MET A 287 -22.90 -7.38 -10.29
C MET A 287 -22.23 -8.75 -10.07
N ALA A 288 -22.53 -9.75 -10.89
CA ALA A 288 -21.86 -11.05 -10.85
C ALA A 288 -20.37 -10.93 -11.26
N ILE A 289 -20.07 -10.09 -12.25
CA ILE A 289 -18.72 -9.72 -12.66
C ILE A 289 -17.99 -8.87 -11.62
N GLY A 290 -18.69 -8.10 -10.79
CA GLY A 290 -18.08 -7.29 -9.73
C GLY A 290 -17.25 -8.10 -8.71
N LYS A 291 -17.43 -9.43 -8.68
CA LYS A 291 -16.64 -10.36 -7.86
C LYS A 291 -15.62 -11.16 -8.67
N MET A 292 -15.67 -11.11 -9.99
CA MET A 292 -14.66 -11.69 -10.87
C MET A 292 -13.48 -10.75 -10.98
N SER A 293 -12.28 -11.32 -11.07
CA SER A 293 -11.05 -10.54 -11.22
C SER A 293 -10.69 -10.37 -12.69
N PRO A 294 -10.10 -9.24 -13.13
CA PRO A 294 -9.55 -9.13 -14.47
C PRO A 294 -8.43 -10.17 -14.67
N LEU A 295 -8.24 -10.65 -15.91
CA LEU A 295 -7.22 -11.68 -16.23
C LEU A 295 -5.81 -11.32 -15.74
N ARG A 296 -5.45 -10.04 -15.75
CA ARG A 296 -4.16 -9.56 -15.25
C ARG A 296 -3.95 -9.84 -13.75
N SER A 297 -5.00 -10.18 -13.01
CA SER A 297 -4.91 -10.61 -11.61
C SER A 297 -4.62 -12.12 -11.48
N VAL A 298 -4.65 -12.90 -12.58
CA VAL A 298 -4.15 -14.29 -12.65
C VAL A 298 -2.62 -14.28 -12.73
N ARG A 299 -1.95 -13.47 -11.92
CA ARG A 299 -0.50 -13.42 -11.90
C ARG A 299 -0.04 -13.07 -10.49
N PHE A 300 1.12 -13.59 -10.13
CA PHE A 300 1.77 -13.28 -8.86
C PHE A 300 3.25 -13.05 -9.11
N ASN A 301 3.88 -12.42 -8.14
CA ASN A 301 5.30 -12.10 -8.20
C ASN A 301 6.02 -12.97 -7.18
N LEU A 302 7.13 -13.57 -7.59
CA LEU A 302 8.12 -14.14 -6.70
C LEU A 302 9.14 -13.03 -6.42
N VAL A 303 9.22 -12.63 -5.16
CA VAL A 303 10.02 -11.50 -4.69
C VAL A 303 11.15 -12.02 -3.82
N PHE A 304 12.34 -11.45 -3.98
CA PHE A 304 13.52 -11.87 -3.24
C PHE A 304 14.51 -10.72 -3.02
N LYS A 305 15.30 -10.81 -1.95
CA LYS A 305 16.51 -10.00 -1.80
C LYS A 305 17.71 -10.75 -2.36
N LYS A 306 18.53 -10.05 -3.11
CA LYS A 306 19.79 -10.59 -3.62
C LYS A 306 20.71 -10.91 -2.45
N SER A 307 21.23 -12.13 -2.41
CA SER A 307 22.30 -12.52 -1.49
C SER A 307 23.63 -11.85 -1.90
N ALA A 308 24.48 -11.54 -0.92
CA ALA A 308 25.79 -10.96 -1.17
C ALA A 308 26.75 -11.92 -1.93
N ILE A 309 26.41 -13.22 -1.97
CA ILE A 309 27.34 -14.29 -2.36
C ILE A 309 27.16 -14.74 -3.83
N ALA A 310 25.96 -14.66 -4.40
CA ALA A 310 25.72 -15.11 -5.77
C ALA A 310 24.47 -14.44 -6.33
N ASN A 311 24.56 -13.99 -7.59
CA ASN A 311 23.50 -13.56 -8.53
C ASN A 311 23.78 -12.19 -9.14
N ASN A 312 24.68 -12.18 -10.12
CA ASN A 312 24.52 -11.27 -11.25
C ASN A 312 23.15 -11.52 -11.90
N GLU A 313 22.53 -10.48 -12.45
CA GLU A 313 21.12 -10.47 -12.88
C GLU A 313 20.70 -11.51 -13.93
N ILE A 314 21.64 -12.29 -14.45
CA ILE A 314 21.55 -13.18 -15.62
C ILE A 314 21.26 -14.64 -15.22
N THR A 315 21.45 -15.06 -13.96
CA THR A 315 21.45 -16.48 -13.54
C THR A 315 20.28 -16.94 -12.68
N TRP A 316 19.22 -16.13 -12.53
CA TRP A 316 18.11 -16.50 -11.63
C TRP A 316 17.42 -17.82 -12.05
N GLN A 317 17.41 -18.14 -13.34
CA GLN A 317 16.85 -19.39 -13.85
C GLN A 317 17.56 -20.65 -13.34
N ASP A 318 18.82 -20.52 -12.93
CA ASP A 318 19.58 -21.63 -12.33
C ASP A 318 19.27 -21.76 -10.84
N SER A 319 18.91 -20.66 -10.18
CA SER A 319 18.60 -20.59 -8.75
C SER A 319 17.16 -20.97 -8.41
N ILE A 320 16.22 -20.85 -9.35
CA ILE A 320 14.81 -21.22 -9.18
C ILE A 320 14.25 -21.89 -10.43
N GLN A 321 13.61 -23.04 -10.21
CA GLN A 321 12.94 -23.81 -11.25
C GLN A 321 11.49 -24.09 -10.88
N MET A 322 10.56 -23.85 -11.80
CA MET A 322 9.19 -24.31 -11.66
C MET A 322 9.12 -25.78 -12.05
N VAL A 323 8.89 -26.66 -11.08
CA VAL A 323 8.86 -28.12 -11.27
C VAL A 323 7.47 -28.63 -11.60
N ASP A 324 6.43 -27.91 -11.19
CA ASP A 324 5.04 -28.21 -11.49
C ASP A 324 4.23 -26.90 -11.53
N GLY A 325 3.20 -26.84 -12.37
CA GLY A 325 2.44 -25.61 -12.55
C GLY A 325 1.26 -25.79 -13.50
N ASN A 326 0.05 -25.58 -12.99
CA ASN A 326 -1.16 -25.68 -13.77
C ASN A 326 -2.20 -24.61 -13.37
N TYR A 327 -2.97 -24.17 -14.36
CA TYR A 327 -4.18 -23.39 -14.12
C TYR A 327 -5.39 -24.31 -14.00
N ILE A 328 -6.39 -23.89 -13.23
CA ILE A 328 -7.64 -24.63 -13.02
C ILE A 328 -8.85 -23.79 -13.42
N ASP A 329 -9.88 -24.45 -13.96
CA ASP A 329 -11.17 -23.83 -14.27
C ASP A 329 -12.07 -23.70 -13.03
N LEU A 330 -13.27 -23.16 -13.23
CA LEU A 330 -14.29 -22.99 -12.16
C LEU A 330 -14.79 -24.31 -11.57
N GLN A 331 -14.56 -25.44 -12.24
CA GLN A 331 -14.91 -26.78 -11.81
C GLN A 331 -13.74 -27.51 -11.15
N GLY A 332 -12.55 -26.90 -11.14
CA GLY A 332 -11.33 -27.45 -10.58
C GLY A 332 -10.54 -28.35 -11.54
N PHE A 333 -10.91 -28.42 -12.82
CA PHE A 333 -10.15 -29.17 -13.82
C PHE A 333 -8.98 -28.36 -14.37
N ALA A 334 -7.92 -29.05 -14.77
CA ALA A 334 -6.75 -28.40 -15.37
C ALA A 334 -7.10 -27.76 -16.72
N VAL A 335 -6.69 -26.51 -16.90
CA VAL A 335 -6.85 -25.74 -18.13
C VAL A 335 -5.64 -26.01 -19.02
N VAL A 336 -5.85 -26.74 -20.12
CA VAL A 336 -4.76 -27.29 -20.96
C VAL A 336 -4.26 -26.35 -22.06
N ASP A 337 -5.00 -25.29 -22.39
CA ASP A 337 -4.66 -24.33 -23.45
C ASP A 337 -3.70 -23.22 -23.01
N ILE A 338 -3.36 -23.16 -21.72
CA ILE A 338 -2.42 -22.19 -21.16
C ILE A 338 -1.41 -22.89 -20.24
N THR A 339 -0.19 -22.34 -20.21
CA THR A 339 0.87 -22.81 -19.33
C THR A 339 1.40 -21.63 -18.52
N PRO A 340 1.90 -21.85 -17.30
CA PRO A 340 2.58 -20.80 -16.55
C PRO A 340 3.90 -20.42 -17.22
N VAL A 341 4.17 -19.13 -17.28
CA VAL A 341 5.42 -18.56 -17.79
C VAL A 341 6.03 -17.71 -16.69
N MET A 342 7.33 -17.91 -16.46
CA MET A 342 8.13 -17.08 -15.56
C MET A 342 8.87 -16.02 -16.38
N LYS A 343 8.73 -14.76 -15.99
CA LYS A 343 9.46 -13.64 -16.62
C LYS A 343 10.03 -12.72 -15.55
N LYS A 344 11.35 -12.51 -15.58
CA LYS A 344 11.99 -11.46 -14.79
C LYS A 344 11.57 -10.08 -15.29
N VAL A 345 11.20 -9.20 -14.37
CA VAL A 345 10.75 -7.84 -14.69
C VAL A 345 11.68 -6.77 -14.13
N ARG A 346 12.36 -7.06 -13.02
CA ARG A 346 13.41 -6.23 -12.43
C ARG A 346 14.54 -7.12 -11.94
#